data_AF-A0A2M9NRZ9-F1
#
_entry.id   AF-A0A2M9NRZ9-F1
#
_cell.length_a   1.000
_cell.length_b   1.000
_cell.length_c   1.000
_cell.angle_alpha   90.00
_cell.angle_beta   90.00
_cell.angle_gamma   90.00
#
_symmetry.space_group_name_H-M   'P 1'
#
loop_
_entity.id
_entity.type
_entity.pdbx_description
1 polymer ?
#
loop_
_entity_poly.entity_id
_entity_poly.type
_entity_poly.pdbx_seq_one_letter_code
_entity_poly.pdbx_strand_id
1 'polypeptide(L)' 'MEDINLYTLLFLILAGFVAAFIDSVVGGGGLISIPALLFTGISPSAALATNKLAGTMGSLTSTISFIRAGKVD' A
#
# COMPACT_ATOMS: atom_id res chain seq x y z
N MET A 1 -8.66 -11.64 19.31
CA MET A 1 -8.88 -10.78 18.14
C MET A 1 -8.35 -9.44 18.59
N GLU A 2 -7.14 -9.05 18.18
CA GLU A 2 -6.55 -7.79 18.66
C GLU A 2 -7.57 -6.66 18.55
N ASP A 3 -7.81 -5.97 19.66
CA ASP A 3 -8.55 -4.72 19.68
C ASP A 3 -7.89 -3.79 18.67
N ILE A 4 -8.57 -3.51 17.54
CA ILE A 4 -8.10 -2.54 16.56
C ILE A 4 -8.09 -1.19 17.25
N ASN A 5 -6.94 -0.87 17.83
CA ASN A 5 -6.75 0.34 18.60
C ASN A 5 -6.76 1.52 17.63
N LEU A 6 -7.49 2.58 17.97
CA LEU A 6 -7.58 3.79 17.16
C LEU A 6 -6.18 4.35 16.82
N TYR A 7 -5.22 4.21 17.73
CA TYR A 7 -3.83 4.60 17.50
C TYR A 7 -3.18 3.80 16.37
N THR A 8 -3.37 2.48 16.34
CA THR A 8 -2.85 1.60 15.29
C THR A 8 -3.48 1.93 13.94
N LEU A 9 -4.78 2.21 13.91
CA LEU A 9 -5.48 2.58 12.69
C LEU A 9 -4.95 3.92 12.12
N LEU A 10 -4.82 4.94 12.96
CA LEU A 10 -4.26 6.24 12.56
C LEU A 10 -2.82 6.09 12.07
N PHE A 11 -2.01 5.28 12.75
CA PHE A 11 -0.64 4.98 12.34
C PHE A 11 -0.58 4.33 10.95
N LEU A 12 -1.41 3.30 10.71
CA LEU A 12 -1.46 2.62 9.41
C LEU A 12 -1.93 3.53 8.29
N ILE A 13 -2.91 4.41 8.55
CA ILE A 13 -3.39 5.38 7.56
C ILE A 13 -2.26 6.34 7.16
N LEU A 14 -1.56 6.93 8.15
CA LEU A 14 -0.44 7.84 7.92
C LEU A 14 0.72 7.14 7.19
N ALA A 15 1.13 5.97 7.68
CA ALA A 15 2.21 5.19 7.07
C ALA A 15 1.83 4.76 5.64
N GLY A 16 0.58 4.37 5.41
CA GLY A 16 0.06 4.03 4.08
C GLY A 16 0.06 5.20 3.12
N PHE A 17 -0.34 6.39 3.57
CA PHE A 17 -0.30 7.61 2.75
C PHE A 17 1.13 8.01 2.37
N VAL A 18 2.05 7.98 3.34
CA VAL A 18 3.47 8.26 3.10
C VAL A 18 4.06 7.22 2.15
N ALA A 19 3.76 5.94 2.36
CA ALA A 19 4.18 4.86 1.47
C ALA A 19 3.69 5.08 0.03
N ALA A 20 2.42 5.40 -0.16
CA ALA A 20 1.83 5.64 -1.48
C ALA A 20 2.39 6.89 -2.16
N PHE A 21 2.63 7.96 -1.40
CA PHE A 21 3.25 9.17 -1.91
C PHE A 21 4.67 8.90 -2.43
N ILE A 22 5.50 8.18 -1.65
CA ILE A 22 6.86 7.82 -2.07
C ILE A 22 6.82 6.85 -3.26
N ASP A 23 5.90 5.88 -3.25
CA ASP A 23 5.72 4.94 -4.37
C ASP A 23 5.42 5.65 -5.69
N SER A 24 4.62 6.72 -5.65
CA SER A 24 4.32 7.53 -6.83
C SER A 24 5.52 8.34 -7.36
N VAL A 25 6.56 8.60 -6.55
CA VAL A 25 7.70 9.43 -6.95
C VAL A 25 8.89 8.59 -7.40
N VAL A 26 9.28 7.60 -6.61
CA VAL A 26 10.52 6.80 -6.82
C VAL A 26 10.21 5.34 -7.12
N GLY A 27 9.01 4.85 -6.78
CA GLY A 27 8.70 3.42 -6.70
C GLY A 27 9.37 2.78 -5.48
N GLY A 28 8.63 1.94 -4.75
CA GLY A 28 9.15 1.23 -3.58
C GLY A 28 8.43 1.51 -2.27
N GLY A 29 7.18 1.98 -2.29
CA GLY A 29 6.36 2.19 -1.08
C GLY A 29 6.17 0.92 -0.23
N GLY A 30 6.47 -0.25 -0.78
CA GLY A 30 6.56 -1.52 -0.03
C GLY A 30 7.58 -1.50 1.10
N LEU A 31 8.68 -0.76 0.96
CA LEU A 31 9.70 -0.62 1.99
C LEU A 31 9.19 0.09 3.24
N ILE A 32 8.11 0.89 3.11
CA ILE A 32 7.49 1.63 4.22
C ILE A 32 6.27 0.86 4.76
N SER A 33 5.41 0.39 3.86
CA SER A 33 4.16 -0.27 4.24
C SER A 33 4.33 -1.67 4.82
N ILE A 34 5.33 -2.46 4.37
CA ILE A 34 5.58 -3.80 4.94
C ILE A 34 6.03 -3.70 6.41
N PRO A 35 7.04 -2.89 6.78
CA PRO A 35 7.40 -2.72 8.19
C PRO A 35 6.24 -2.16 9.02
N ALA A 36 5.50 -1.17 8.52
CA ALA A 36 4.34 -0.61 9.22
C ALA A 36 3.25 -1.65 9.51
N LEU A 37 3.01 -2.57 8.57
CA LEU A 37 2.10 -3.70 8.76
C LEU A 37 2.68 -4.73 9.73
N LEU A 38 3.97 -5.08 9.64
CA LEU A 38 4.61 -6.02 10.57
C LEU A 38 4.62 -5.49 12.01
N PHE A 39 4.69 -4.17 12.20
CA PHE A 39 4.59 -3.53 13.52
C PHE A 39 3.26 -3.78 14.23
N THR A 40 2.20 -4.14 13.50
CA THR A 40 0.89 -4.46 14.09
C THR A 40 0.77 -5.92 14.54
N GLY A 41 1.81 -6.73 14.33
CA GLY A 41 1.86 -8.13 14.78
C GLY A 41 1.23 -9.14 13.80
N ILE A 42 0.78 -8.70 12.62
CA ILE A 42 0.26 -9.62 11.61
C ILE A 42 1.35 -10.53 11.04
N SER A 43 0.96 -11.70 10.54
CA SER A 43 1.92 -12.63 9.94
C SER A 43 2.64 -12.00 8.73
N PRO A 44 3.93 -12.33 8.49
CA PRO A 44 4.67 -11.79 7.35
C PRO A 44 4.03 -12.12 5.99
N SER A 45 3.36 -13.27 5.88
CA SER A 45 2.60 -13.63 4.69
C SER A 45 1.40 -12.72 4.47
N ALA A 46 0.66 -12.36 5.53
CA ALA A 46 -0.45 -11.41 5.43
C ALA A 46 0.06 -10.00 5.08
N ALA A 47 1.14 -9.54 5.71
CA ALA A 47 1.74 -8.23 5.40
C ALA A 47 2.20 -8.12 3.93
N LEU A 48 2.88 -9.16 3.41
CA LEU A 48 3.27 -9.21 2.00
C LEU A 48 2.06 -9.26 1.06
N ALA A 49 1.04 -10.04 1.42
CA ALA A 49 -0.18 -10.15 0.62
C ALA A 49 -0.90 -8.79 0.53
N THR A 50 -1.06 -8.09 1.65
CA THR A 50 -1.67 -6.75 1.70
C THR A 50 -0.87 -5.74 0.87
N ASN A 51 0.46 -5.74 1.01
CA ASN A 51 1.30 -4.84 0.22
C ASN A 51 1.23 -5.14 -1.28
N LYS A 52 1.31 -6.40 -1.69
CA LYS A 52 1.18 -6.80 -3.10
C LYS A 52 -0.18 -6.42 -3.68
N LEU A 53 -1.25 -6.65 -2.92
CA LEU A 53 -2.61 -6.29 -3.35
C LEU A 53 -2.75 -4.78 -3.58
N ALA A 54 -2.18 -3.96 -2.67
CA ALA A 54 -2.19 -2.51 -2.85
C ALA A 54 -1.45 -2.08 -4.13
N GLY A 55 -0.27 -2.67 -4.38
CA GLY A 55 0.51 -2.39 -5.59
C GLY A 55 -0.18 -2.82 -6.88
N THR A 56 -0.83 -3.99 -6.91
CA THR A 56 -1.57 -4.44 -8.11
C THR A 56 -2.77 -3.56 -8.41
N MET A 57 -3.48 -3.08 -7.38
CA MET A 57 -4.56 -2.11 -7.56
C MET A 57 -4.05 -0.77 -8.10
N GLY A 58 -2.92 -0.27 -7.59
CA GLY A 58 -2.30 0.96 -8.11
C GLY A 58 -1.90 0.85 -9.59
N SER A 59 -1.29 -0.27 -9.97
CA SER A 59 -0.98 -0.56 -11.38
C SER A 59 -2.25 -0.69 -12.22
N LEU A 60 -3.28 -1.36 -11.72
CA LEU A 60 -4.56 -1.50 -12.43
C LEU A 60 -5.22 -0.14 -12.68
N THR A 61 -5.26 0.73 -11.66
CA THR A 61 -5.77 2.11 -11.81
C THR A 61 -4.97 2.92 -12.82
N SER A 62 -3.64 2.77 -12.82
CA SER A 62 -2.77 3.41 -13.80
C SER A 62 -3.04 2.91 -15.21
N THR A 63 -3.15 1.60 -15.40
CA THR A 63 -3.54 0.99 -16.69
C THR A 63 -4.90 1.50 -17.17
N ILE A 64 -5.91 1.53 -16.31
CA ILE A 64 -7.24 2.07 -16.66
C ILE A 64 -7.15 3.55 -17.04
N SER A 65 -6.36 4.35 -16.32
CA SER A 65 -6.15 5.76 -16.67
C SER A 65 -5.48 5.92 -18.04
N PHE A 66 -4.45 5.11 -18.36
CA PHE A 66 -3.80 5.14 -19.67
C PHE A 66 -4.76 4.73 -20.79
N ILE A 67 -5.57 3.69 -20.59
CA ILE A 67 -6.61 3.26 -21.53
C ILE A 67 -7.59 4.39 -21.78
N ARG A 68 -8.11 5.02 -20.73
CA ARG A 68 -9.06 6.14 -20.85
C ARG A 68 -8.45 7.38 -21.51
N ALA A 69 -7.14 7.58 -21.36
CA ALA A 69 -6.41 8.67 -21.99
C ALA A 69 -6.03 8.39 -23.45
N GLY A 70 -6.29 7.19 -23.97
CA GLY A 70 -5.88 6.78 -25.32
C GLY A 70 -4.37 6.71 -25.51
N LYS A 71 -3.61 6.56 -24.41
CA LYS A 71 -2.14 6.50 -24.39
C LYS A 71 -1.61 5.07 -24.23
N VAL A 72 -2.39 4.11 -24.69
CA VAL A 72 -1.99 2.70 -24.73
C VAL A 72 -1.55 2.44 -26.16
N ASP A 73 -0.25 2.28 -26.33
CA ASP A 73 0.40 1.85 -27.58
C ASP A 73 0.69 0.34 -27.50
#